data_AF-A0A357YJP4-F1
#
_entry.id   AF-A0A357YJP4-F1
#
_cell.length_a   1.000
_cell.length_b   1.000
_cell.length_c   1.000
_cell.angle_alpha   90.00
_cell.angle_beta   90.00
_cell.angle_gamma   90.00
#
_symmetry.space_group_name_H-M   'P 1'
#
loop_
_entity.id
_entity.type
_entity.pdbx_description
1 polymer ?
#
loop_
_entity_poly.entity_id
_entity_poly.type
_entity_poly.pdbx_seq_one_letter_code
_entity_poly.pdbx_strand_id
1 'polypeptide(L)'
;MQKRIRAAVIGFGNIGKYVLETLESSSDFEVVGIVRRNVSDKIPELQKYNVVTTITDLKNVDVAFLCTPTRSVESYAKECLSAGINTVDSFDIHSKILDLRNSLNDTALKNNAVSIVSAGWDPGSDSVVRTLMEAMAPKGITYTNFGPGMSMGHTVAVKAITGVKAALSMTIPTGTGVHRRMVYIEIEDGSDFKTVSEAIKNDDYFIHDETHVFQVDNVEALKDMGHGVLMERKGVSGNTQNQLFKFDMRINNPALTAQVLVGAARAAMKQKPGAYTMIEIPVVDLLPGDKEQWIKKLV
;
A
#
# COMPACT_ATOMS: atom_id res chain seq x y z
N MET A 1 -27.34 17.11 6.89
CA MET A 1 -26.23 16.16 7.13
C MET A 1 -25.73 15.69 5.79
N GLN A 2 -24.42 15.74 5.55
CA GLN A 2 -23.82 15.25 4.31
C GLN A 2 -23.98 13.72 4.26
N LYS A 3 -24.35 13.16 3.10
CA LYS A 3 -24.48 11.70 2.94
C LYS A 3 -23.10 11.07 3.08
N ARG A 4 -22.93 10.14 4.02
CA ARG A 4 -21.67 9.42 4.23
C ARG A 4 -21.41 8.41 3.11
N ILE A 5 -20.13 8.19 2.82
CA ILE A 5 -19.66 7.17 1.88
C ILE A 5 -19.69 5.82 2.58
N ARG A 6 -20.40 4.84 2.01
CA ARG A 6 -20.59 3.52 2.58
C ARG A 6 -19.45 2.59 2.16
N ALA A 7 -18.58 2.25 3.11
CA ALA A 7 -17.35 1.51 2.88
C ALA A 7 -17.44 0.05 3.34
N ALA A 8 -16.95 -0.87 2.52
CA ALA A 8 -16.67 -2.25 2.91
C ALA A 8 -15.16 -2.50 2.97
N VAL A 9 -14.70 -3.29 3.95
CA VAL A 9 -13.28 -3.67 4.06
C VAL A 9 -13.13 -5.15 3.69
N ILE A 10 -12.35 -5.46 2.66
CA ILE A 10 -12.10 -6.84 2.20
C ILE A 10 -10.72 -7.28 2.66
N GLY A 11 -10.68 -8.26 3.55
CA GLY A 11 -9.45 -8.71 4.20
C GLY A 11 -9.17 -7.94 5.49
N PHE A 12 -8.90 -8.67 6.57
CA PHE A 12 -8.66 -8.09 7.90
C PHE A 12 -7.29 -8.48 8.45
N GLY A 13 -6.25 -8.25 7.64
CA GLY A 13 -4.84 -8.30 8.07
C GLY A 13 -4.38 -6.93 8.59
N ASN A 14 -3.06 -6.68 8.59
CA ASN A 14 -2.49 -5.41 9.07
C ASN A 14 -3.14 -4.19 8.39
N ILE A 15 -3.14 -4.11 7.05
CA ILE A 15 -3.74 -2.97 6.33
C ILE A 15 -5.24 -2.84 6.64
N GLY A 16 -5.99 -3.95 6.66
CA GLY A 16 -7.42 -3.93 6.94
C GLY A 16 -7.77 -3.39 8.33
N LYS A 17 -6.95 -3.70 9.34
CA LYS A 17 -7.08 -3.12 10.69
C LYS A 17 -6.90 -1.61 10.67
N TYR A 18 -5.82 -1.11 10.07
CA TYR A 18 -5.57 0.33 10.00
C TYR A 18 -6.59 1.06 9.12
N VAL A 19 -7.10 0.43 8.05
CA VAL A 19 -8.20 0.98 7.25
C VAL A 19 -9.45 1.14 8.09
N LEU A 20 -9.80 0.12 8.90
CA LEU A 20 -10.95 0.21 9.81
C LEU A 20 -10.80 1.38 10.80
N GLU A 21 -9.66 1.49 11.47
CA GLU A 21 -9.36 2.60 12.41
C GLU A 21 -9.41 3.98 11.71
N THR A 22 -8.89 4.07 10.48
CA THR A 22 -8.91 5.31 9.68
C THR A 22 -10.34 5.68 9.26
N LEU A 23 -11.17 4.69 8.92
CA LEU A 23 -12.58 4.90 8.59
C LEU A 23 -13.37 5.38 9.81
N GLU A 24 -13.12 4.81 11.00
CA GLU A 24 -13.76 5.23 12.25
C GLU A 24 -13.43 6.68 12.65
N SER A 25 -12.23 7.15 12.31
CA SER A 25 -11.81 8.53 12.54
C SER A 25 -12.26 9.51 11.44
N SER A 26 -12.80 9.02 10.33
CA SER A 26 -13.26 9.83 9.19
C SER A 26 -14.77 10.12 9.28
N SER A 27 -15.15 11.39 9.39
CA SER A 27 -16.55 11.79 9.61
C SER A 27 -17.47 11.62 8.39
N ASP A 28 -16.88 11.49 7.20
CA ASP A 28 -17.52 11.35 5.90
C ASP A 28 -17.75 9.89 5.47
N PHE A 29 -17.31 8.91 6.27
CA PHE A 29 -17.48 7.49 5.99
C PHE A 29 -18.40 6.77 6.99
N GLU A 30 -18.99 5.67 6.52
CA GLU A 30 -19.72 4.69 7.32
C GLU A 30 -19.26 3.28 6.90
N VAL A 31 -18.86 2.45 7.86
CA VAL A 31 -18.44 1.07 7.58
C VAL A 31 -19.68 0.17 7.56
N VAL A 32 -20.03 -0.36 6.39
CA VAL A 32 -21.21 -1.22 6.20
C VAL A 32 -20.93 -2.70 6.42
N GLY A 33 -19.66 -3.12 6.38
CA GLY A 33 -19.28 -4.47 6.70
C GLY A 33 -17.83 -4.82 6.36
N ILE A 34 -17.45 -6.03 6.74
CA ILE A 34 -16.10 -6.56 6.59
C ILE A 34 -16.19 -7.93 5.93
N VAL A 35 -15.47 -8.13 4.83
CA VAL A 35 -15.42 -9.39 4.10
C VAL A 35 -14.18 -10.17 4.53
N ARG A 36 -14.36 -11.38 5.05
CA ARG A 36 -13.28 -12.28 5.50
C ARG A 36 -13.45 -13.67 4.93
N ARG A 37 -12.33 -14.33 4.62
CA ARG A 37 -12.31 -15.75 4.19
C ARG A 37 -12.78 -16.70 5.28
N ASN A 38 -12.49 -16.39 6.54
CA ASN A 38 -12.94 -17.15 7.70
C ASN A 38 -13.71 -16.26 8.67
N VAL A 39 -14.97 -16.62 8.92
CA VAL A 39 -15.87 -15.92 9.85
C VAL A 39 -16.05 -16.66 11.18
N SER A 40 -15.51 -17.89 11.32
CA SER A 40 -15.57 -18.64 12.58
C SER A 40 -14.73 -18.00 13.69
N ASP A 41 -13.68 -17.28 13.30
CA ASP A 41 -12.75 -16.63 14.22
C ASP A 41 -13.38 -15.34 14.75
N LYS A 42 -13.93 -15.41 15.97
CA LYS A 42 -14.48 -14.25 16.69
C LYS A 42 -13.36 -13.29 17.06
N ILE A 43 -13.23 -12.22 16.27
CA ILE A 43 -12.34 -11.09 16.56
C ILE A 43 -13.15 -10.04 17.36
N PRO A 44 -12.79 -9.72 18.61
CA PRO A 44 -13.52 -8.75 19.44
C PRO A 44 -13.76 -7.41 18.75
N GLU A 45 -12.75 -6.90 18.05
CA GLU A 45 -12.79 -5.63 17.32
C GLU A 45 -13.86 -5.61 16.21
N LEU A 46 -14.27 -6.78 15.72
CA LEU A 46 -15.23 -6.91 14.63
C LEU A 46 -16.68 -7.11 15.09
N GLN A 47 -16.94 -7.30 16.38
CA GLN A 47 -18.26 -7.68 16.89
C GLN A 47 -19.38 -6.69 16.55
N LYS A 48 -19.03 -5.41 16.34
CA LYS A 48 -19.98 -4.35 15.99
C LYS A 48 -20.25 -4.21 14.49
N TYR A 49 -19.56 -4.97 13.64
CA TYR A 49 -19.68 -4.91 12.19
C TYR A 49 -20.37 -6.15 11.63
N ASN A 50 -21.02 -5.99 10.49
CA ASN A 50 -21.47 -7.13 9.71
C ASN A 50 -20.25 -7.81 9.05
N VAL A 51 -19.93 -9.02 9.48
CA VAL A 51 -18.80 -9.80 8.94
C VAL A 51 -19.34 -10.91 8.05
N VAL A 52 -18.98 -10.87 6.77
CA VAL A 52 -19.48 -11.78 5.73
C VAL A 52 -18.33 -12.41 4.94
N THR A 53 -18.65 -13.38 4.08
CA THR A 53 -17.66 -14.09 3.24
C THR A 53 -17.53 -13.56 1.82
N THR A 54 -18.56 -12.90 1.27
CA THR A 54 -18.55 -12.25 -0.04
C THR A 54 -19.08 -10.82 0.06
N ILE A 55 -18.61 -9.94 -0.82
CA ILE A 55 -19.07 -8.55 -0.89
C ILE A 55 -20.57 -8.45 -1.22
N THR A 56 -21.12 -9.44 -1.93
CA THR A 56 -22.53 -9.46 -2.36
C THR A 56 -23.53 -9.64 -1.21
N ASP A 57 -23.08 -10.13 -0.05
CA ASP A 57 -23.90 -10.22 1.17
C ASP A 57 -24.05 -8.86 1.88
N LEU A 58 -23.20 -7.88 1.53
CA LEU A 58 -23.33 -6.51 2.01
C LEU A 58 -24.25 -5.72 1.09
N LYS A 59 -25.19 -5.00 1.69
CA LYS A 59 -26.07 -4.10 0.94
C LYS A 59 -25.42 -2.73 0.90
N ASN A 60 -25.73 -1.97 -0.16
CA ASN A 60 -25.53 -0.53 -0.15
C ASN A 60 -24.05 -0.11 0.01
N VAL A 61 -23.12 -0.83 -0.60
CA VAL A 61 -21.68 -0.47 -0.60
C VAL A 61 -21.41 0.53 -1.71
N ASP A 62 -20.79 1.67 -1.38
CA ASP A 62 -20.33 2.65 -2.37
C ASP A 62 -18.90 2.32 -2.84
N VAL A 63 -18.04 1.90 -1.91
CA VAL A 63 -16.62 1.60 -2.17
C VAL A 63 -16.11 0.43 -1.32
N ALA A 64 -15.31 -0.44 -1.91
CA ALA A 64 -14.64 -1.56 -1.27
C ALA A 64 -13.13 -1.31 -1.17
N PHE A 65 -12.60 -1.45 0.05
CA PHE A 65 -11.17 -1.37 0.37
C PHE A 65 -10.56 -2.76 0.29
N LEU A 66 -9.75 -3.00 -0.74
CA LEU A 66 -9.12 -4.29 -0.99
C LEU A 66 -7.82 -4.41 -0.18
N CYS A 67 -7.95 -4.88 1.06
CA CYS A 67 -6.86 -5.11 2.01
C CYS A 67 -6.35 -6.55 1.95
N THR A 68 -6.39 -7.14 0.75
CA THR A 68 -6.00 -8.53 0.45
C THR A 68 -4.54 -8.60 0.01
N PRO A 69 -3.90 -9.78 0.02
CA PRO A 69 -2.58 -9.95 -0.60
C PRO A 69 -2.57 -9.43 -2.03
N THR A 70 -1.49 -8.77 -2.45
CA THR A 70 -1.33 -8.13 -3.77
C THR A 70 -1.77 -9.02 -4.93
N ARG A 71 -1.42 -10.31 -4.89
CA ARG A 71 -1.74 -11.28 -5.96
C ARG A 71 -3.23 -11.60 -6.08
N SER A 72 -4.04 -11.29 -5.07
CA SER A 72 -5.49 -11.53 -5.07
C SER A 72 -6.30 -10.28 -5.42
N VAL A 73 -5.69 -9.10 -5.46
CA VAL A 73 -6.38 -7.81 -5.68
C VAL A 73 -7.25 -7.83 -6.93
N GLU A 74 -6.70 -8.28 -8.07
CA GLU A 74 -7.43 -8.26 -9.34
C GLU A 74 -8.75 -9.05 -9.29
N SER A 75 -8.74 -10.22 -8.66
CA SER A 75 -9.92 -11.08 -8.52
C SER A 75 -11.01 -10.40 -7.69
N TYR A 76 -10.66 -9.88 -6.51
CA TYR A 76 -11.64 -9.21 -5.64
C TYR A 76 -12.13 -7.90 -6.24
N ALA A 77 -11.25 -7.16 -6.93
CA ALA A 77 -11.63 -5.93 -7.63
C ALA A 77 -12.67 -6.22 -8.71
N LYS A 78 -12.45 -7.25 -9.54
CA LYS A 78 -13.42 -7.65 -10.58
C LYS A 78 -14.77 -8.05 -10.01
N GLU A 79 -14.80 -8.77 -8.88
CA GLU A 79 -16.05 -9.13 -8.20
C GLU A 79 -16.82 -7.87 -7.77
N CYS A 80 -16.15 -6.92 -7.11
CA CYS A 80 -16.76 -5.68 -6.64
C CYS A 80 -17.23 -4.78 -7.79
N LEU A 81 -16.36 -4.54 -8.77
CA LEU A 81 -16.65 -3.70 -9.92
C LEU A 81 -17.82 -4.27 -10.74
N SER A 82 -17.92 -5.60 -10.89
CA SER A 82 -19.07 -6.23 -11.56
C SER A 82 -20.41 -6.02 -10.83
N ALA A 83 -20.36 -5.73 -9.53
CA ALA A 83 -21.53 -5.35 -8.75
C ALA A 83 -21.81 -3.83 -8.76
N GLY A 84 -21.04 -3.05 -9.54
CA GLY A 84 -21.14 -1.59 -9.59
C GLY A 84 -20.53 -0.90 -8.36
N ILE A 85 -19.70 -1.60 -7.58
CA ILE A 85 -19.06 -1.07 -6.37
C ILE A 85 -17.67 -0.54 -6.74
N ASN A 86 -17.36 0.69 -6.32
CA ASN A 86 -16.03 1.26 -6.54
C ASN A 86 -14.97 0.49 -5.72
N THR A 87 -13.72 0.50 -6.17
CA THR A 87 -12.63 -0.21 -5.47
C THR A 87 -11.43 0.68 -5.23
N VAL A 88 -10.78 0.47 -4.10
CA VAL A 88 -9.44 1.00 -3.84
C VAL A 88 -8.54 -0.11 -3.30
N ASP A 89 -7.29 -0.13 -3.76
CA ASP A 89 -6.31 -1.13 -3.36
C ASP A 89 -4.92 -0.54 -3.19
N SER A 90 -4.03 -1.33 -2.59
CA SER A 90 -2.61 -1.00 -2.37
C SER A 90 -1.69 -1.98 -3.11
N PHE A 91 -2.08 -2.39 -4.33
CA PHE A 91 -1.28 -3.28 -5.15
C PHE A 91 0.14 -2.72 -5.38
N ASP A 92 1.16 -3.48 -4.99
CA ASP A 92 2.54 -2.97 -4.83
C ASP A 92 3.58 -3.58 -5.79
N ILE A 93 3.16 -4.40 -6.75
CA ILE A 93 4.07 -4.93 -7.78
C ILE A 93 4.20 -3.90 -8.91
N HIS A 94 5.16 -2.97 -8.78
CA HIS A 94 5.37 -1.85 -9.71
C HIS A 94 5.37 -2.25 -11.19
N SER A 95 6.01 -3.37 -11.55
CA SER A 95 6.11 -3.85 -12.94
C SER A 95 4.79 -4.29 -13.55
N LYS A 96 3.75 -4.51 -12.74
CA LYS A 96 2.43 -5.01 -13.16
C LYS A 96 1.29 -4.01 -12.96
N ILE A 97 1.58 -2.81 -12.47
CA ILE A 97 0.54 -1.79 -12.17
C ILE A 97 -0.24 -1.43 -13.44
N LEU A 98 0.46 -1.25 -14.57
CA LEU A 98 -0.20 -0.89 -15.83
C LEU A 98 -1.13 -2.01 -16.33
N ASP A 99 -0.69 -3.27 -16.25
CA ASP A 99 -1.50 -4.43 -16.62
C ASP A 99 -2.76 -4.53 -15.75
N LEU A 100 -2.60 -4.38 -14.43
CA LEU A 100 -3.71 -4.36 -13.49
C LEU A 100 -4.69 -3.23 -13.81
N ARG A 101 -4.21 -1.99 -13.94
CA ARG A 101 -5.03 -0.82 -14.28
C ARG A 101 -5.85 -1.09 -15.54
N ASN A 102 -5.23 -1.61 -16.60
CA ASN A 102 -5.92 -1.89 -17.87
C ASN A 102 -6.99 -2.98 -17.71
N SER A 103 -6.65 -4.07 -17.01
CA SER A 103 -7.59 -5.17 -16.73
C SER A 103 -8.82 -4.72 -15.92
N LEU A 104 -8.60 -3.86 -14.92
CA LEU A 104 -9.68 -3.32 -14.10
C LEU A 104 -10.46 -2.21 -14.80
N ASN A 105 -9.82 -1.43 -15.67
CA ASN A 105 -10.49 -0.38 -16.46
C ASN A 105 -11.63 -0.96 -17.31
N ASP A 106 -11.39 -2.09 -17.98
CA ASP A 106 -12.41 -2.75 -18.80
C ASP A 106 -13.62 -3.18 -17.98
N THR A 107 -13.40 -3.66 -16.76
CA THR A 107 -14.47 -4.11 -15.86
C THR A 107 -15.22 -2.91 -15.26
N ALA A 108 -14.48 -1.89 -14.84
CA ALA A 108 -15.00 -0.65 -14.26
C ALA A 108 -15.92 0.10 -15.25
N LEU A 109 -15.48 0.26 -16.51
CA LEU A 109 -16.26 0.91 -17.55
C LEU A 109 -17.58 0.18 -17.85
N LYS A 110 -17.53 -1.15 -17.97
CA LYS A 110 -18.72 -1.98 -18.27
C LYS A 110 -19.81 -1.89 -17.20
N ASN A 111 -19.41 -1.64 -15.96
CA ASN A 111 -20.31 -1.68 -14.80
C ASN A 111 -20.51 -0.31 -14.14
N ASN A 112 -20.11 0.78 -14.83
CA ASN A 112 -20.25 2.15 -14.33
C ASN A 112 -19.65 2.36 -12.92
N ALA A 113 -18.48 1.77 -12.68
CA ALA A 113 -17.75 1.82 -11.42
C ALA A 113 -16.35 2.40 -11.60
N VAL A 114 -15.68 2.73 -10.50
CA VAL A 114 -14.33 3.31 -10.45
C VAL A 114 -13.39 2.41 -9.66
N SER A 115 -12.18 2.19 -10.17
CA SER A 115 -11.11 1.55 -9.41
C SER A 115 -9.91 2.48 -9.29
N ILE A 116 -9.45 2.78 -8.07
CA ILE A 116 -8.15 3.42 -7.87
C ILE A 116 -7.16 2.37 -7.37
N VAL A 117 -6.19 2.05 -8.22
CA VAL A 117 -5.21 0.98 -7.98
C VAL A 117 -3.92 1.53 -7.40
N SER A 118 -3.22 0.70 -6.63
CA SER A 118 -1.88 1.03 -6.13
C SER A 118 -1.82 2.33 -5.31
N ALA A 119 -2.80 2.53 -4.42
CA ALA A 119 -2.97 3.71 -3.59
C ALA A 119 -2.45 3.52 -2.15
N GLY A 120 -1.17 3.16 -2.02
CA GLY A 120 -0.43 3.19 -0.75
C GLY A 120 0.43 4.45 -0.64
N TRP A 121 1.56 4.34 0.06
CA TRP A 121 2.57 5.41 0.03
C TRP A 121 3.55 5.23 -1.13
N ASP A 122 4.12 4.04 -1.34
CA ASP A 122 4.80 3.67 -2.60
C ASP A 122 4.48 2.21 -2.97
N PRO A 123 3.83 1.94 -4.12
CA PRO A 123 3.27 2.93 -5.05
C PRO A 123 2.11 3.72 -4.42
N GLY A 124 1.89 4.95 -4.92
CA GLY A 124 0.82 5.84 -4.44
C GLY A 124 1.26 7.28 -4.24
N SER A 125 1.26 7.79 -3.00
CA SER A 125 1.62 9.18 -2.71
C SER A 125 3.02 9.57 -3.19
N ASP A 126 4.00 8.67 -3.05
CA ASP A 126 5.36 8.87 -3.55
C ASP A 126 5.38 8.96 -5.07
N SER A 127 4.53 8.18 -5.74
CA SER A 127 4.40 8.23 -7.20
C SER A 127 3.89 9.60 -7.66
N VAL A 128 2.93 10.20 -6.95
CA VAL A 128 2.46 11.57 -7.23
C VAL A 128 3.58 12.59 -7.08
N VAL A 129 4.35 12.51 -5.99
CA VAL A 129 5.49 13.41 -5.75
C VAL A 129 6.58 13.23 -6.81
N ARG A 130 6.91 11.98 -7.15
CA ARG A 130 7.88 11.63 -8.19
C ARG A 130 7.48 12.20 -9.54
N THR A 131 6.21 12.05 -9.93
CA THR A 131 5.66 12.64 -11.15
C THR A 131 5.76 14.16 -11.13
N LEU A 132 5.45 14.82 -10.00
CA LEU A 132 5.60 16.26 -9.87
C LEU A 132 7.07 16.70 -10.01
N MET A 133 8.01 15.99 -9.38
CA MET A 133 9.45 16.27 -9.50
C MET A 133 9.95 16.12 -10.96
N GLU A 134 9.54 15.05 -11.65
CA GLU A 134 9.84 14.85 -13.08
C GLU A 134 9.28 16.00 -13.93
N ALA A 135 8.04 16.44 -13.66
CA ALA A 135 7.42 17.55 -14.39
C ALA A 135 8.15 18.89 -14.17
N MET A 136 8.59 19.17 -12.93
CA MET A 136 9.28 20.43 -12.60
C MET A 136 10.68 20.52 -13.22
N ALA A 137 11.41 19.41 -13.32
CA ALA A 137 12.74 19.36 -13.91
C ALA A 137 12.91 18.16 -14.84
N PRO A 138 12.43 18.19 -16.10
CA PRO A 138 12.28 17.00 -16.96
C PRO A 138 13.58 16.32 -17.40
N LYS A 139 14.74 16.97 -17.26
CA LYS A 139 16.05 16.32 -17.47
C LYS A 139 16.69 16.13 -16.11
N GLY A 140 17.05 14.91 -15.74
CA GLY A 140 17.65 14.66 -14.43
C GLY A 140 17.59 13.19 -14.01
N ILE A 141 17.96 12.95 -12.77
CA ILE A 141 17.87 11.64 -12.12
C ILE A 141 17.10 11.80 -10.83
N THR A 142 16.18 10.87 -10.58
CA THR A 142 15.46 10.73 -9.31
C THR A 142 15.93 9.46 -8.61
N TYR A 143 16.36 9.59 -7.37
CA TYR A 143 16.68 8.48 -6.48
C TYR A 143 15.60 8.32 -5.43
N THR A 144 15.32 7.09 -5.02
CA THR A 144 14.32 6.80 -3.98
C THR A 144 14.88 5.77 -3.04
N ASN A 145 15.15 6.24 -1.84
CA ASN A 145 15.83 5.47 -0.81
C ASN A 145 14.78 5.11 0.24
N PHE A 146 14.60 3.82 0.50
CA PHE A 146 13.54 3.31 1.37
C PHE A 146 14.11 2.94 2.71
N GLY A 147 13.31 3.17 3.76
CA GLY A 147 13.65 2.81 5.13
C GLY A 147 14.51 3.85 5.86
N PRO A 148 15.07 3.50 7.02
CA PRO A 148 14.99 2.18 7.67
C PRO A 148 13.56 1.74 7.92
N GLY A 149 13.24 0.48 7.59
CA GLY A 149 11.90 -0.05 7.83
C GLY A 149 11.73 -1.50 7.41
N MET A 150 10.70 -2.15 7.97
CA MET A 150 10.36 -3.53 7.66
C MET A 150 9.83 -3.66 6.23
N SER A 151 10.44 -4.54 5.44
CA SER A 151 9.87 -4.95 4.15
C SER A 151 9.01 -6.21 4.32
N MET A 152 7.70 -6.06 4.10
CA MET A 152 6.75 -7.16 4.23
C MET A 152 7.03 -8.28 3.22
N GLY A 153 7.27 -7.94 1.95
CA GLY A 153 7.57 -8.92 0.89
C GLY A 153 8.84 -9.72 1.16
N HIS A 154 9.95 -9.04 1.49
CA HIS A 154 11.21 -9.72 1.82
C HIS A 154 11.07 -10.56 3.09
N THR A 155 10.34 -10.09 4.10
CA THR A 155 10.09 -10.88 5.32
C THR A 155 9.33 -12.18 4.99
N VAL A 156 8.33 -12.13 4.09
CA VAL A 156 7.62 -13.33 3.64
C VAL A 156 8.54 -14.28 2.87
N ALA A 157 9.42 -13.77 2.02
CA ALA A 157 10.41 -14.58 1.31
C ALA A 157 11.33 -15.33 2.29
N VAL A 158 11.87 -14.66 3.31
CA VAL A 158 12.71 -15.30 4.33
C VAL A 158 11.95 -16.38 5.09
N LYS A 159 10.68 -16.12 5.47
CA LYS A 159 9.85 -17.13 6.16
C LYS A 159 9.54 -18.37 5.31
N ALA A 160 9.67 -18.28 3.99
CA ALA A 160 9.45 -19.42 3.10
C ALA A 160 10.69 -20.33 3.00
N ILE A 161 11.85 -19.90 3.52
CA ILE A 161 13.08 -20.68 3.50
C ILE A 161 13.01 -21.75 4.59
N THR A 162 13.36 -22.98 4.23
CA THR A 162 13.36 -24.14 5.15
C THR A 162 14.33 -23.89 6.32
N GLY A 163 13.90 -24.20 7.54
CA GLY A 163 14.68 -23.99 8.76
C GLY A 163 14.53 -22.59 9.37
N VAL A 164 13.71 -21.71 8.79
CA VAL A 164 13.34 -20.41 9.38
C VAL A 164 12.04 -20.55 10.16
N LYS A 165 12.09 -20.34 11.48
CA LYS A 165 10.93 -20.31 12.37
C LYS A 165 10.22 -18.96 12.37
N ALA A 166 10.99 -17.88 12.43
CA ALA A 166 10.49 -16.51 12.36
C ALA A 166 11.50 -15.62 11.64
N ALA A 167 11.02 -14.54 11.02
CA ALA A 167 11.90 -13.61 10.32
C ALA A 167 11.38 -12.17 10.33
N LEU A 168 12.32 -11.24 10.24
CA LEU A 168 12.16 -9.82 9.98
C LEU A 168 13.24 -9.40 8.99
N SER A 169 12.84 -8.83 7.84
CA SER A 169 13.76 -8.24 6.88
C SER A 169 13.60 -6.72 6.87
N MET A 170 14.66 -6.01 7.24
CA MET A 170 14.74 -4.55 7.25
C MET A 170 15.42 -4.05 5.99
N THR A 171 14.84 -3.03 5.36
CA THR A 171 15.45 -2.30 4.26
C THR A 171 16.13 -1.06 4.80
N ILE A 172 17.43 -0.93 4.55
CA ILE A 172 18.26 0.19 4.99
C ILE A 172 18.77 0.95 3.74
N PRO A 173 18.52 2.26 3.62
CA PRO A 173 18.99 3.01 2.47
C PRO A 173 20.51 3.22 2.55
N THR A 174 21.23 2.94 1.46
CA THR A 174 22.66 3.28 1.33
C THR A 174 22.88 4.48 0.39
N GLY A 175 21.81 5.02 -0.19
CA GLY A 175 21.84 6.16 -1.11
C GLY A 175 21.72 5.74 -2.57
N THR A 176 21.38 6.70 -3.44
CA THR A 176 21.26 6.50 -4.89
C THR A 176 20.31 5.36 -5.33
N GLY A 177 19.31 5.05 -4.52
CA GLY A 177 18.36 3.95 -4.78
C GLY A 177 18.94 2.55 -4.52
N VAL A 178 20.11 2.46 -3.89
CA VAL A 178 20.70 1.21 -3.42
C VAL A 178 20.31 0.99 -1.96
N HIS A 179 20.04 -0.27 -1.62
CA HIS A 179 19.63 -0.67 -0.28
C HIS A 179 20.48 -1.82 0.23
N ARG A 180 20.62 -1.86 1.54
CA ARG A 180 21.13 -3.00 2.29
C ARG A 180 19.96 -3.70 2.98
N ARG A 181 20.04 -5.03 3.08
CA ARG A 181 19.09 -5.87 3.81
C ARG A 181 19.69 -6.32 5.13
N MET A 182 19.00 -6.02 6.23
CA MET A 182 19.34 -6.53 7.55
C MET A 182 18.25 -7.54 7.95
N VAL A 183 18.60 -8.82 7.94
CA VAL A 183 17.68 -9.93 8.14
C VAL A 183 17.90 -10.54 9.52
N TYR A 184 16.85 -10.60 10.33
CA TYR A 184 16.84 -11.20 11.65
C TYR A 184 15.97 -12.43 11.63
N ILE A 185 16.50 -13.58 12.08
CA ILE A 185 15.78 -14.86 12.06
C ILE A 185 15.83 -15.59 13.39
N GLU A 186 14.75 -16.29 13.70
CA GLU A 186 14.77 -17.47 14.58
C GLU A 186 14.83 -18.70 13.67
N ILE A 187 15.67 -19.67 14.03
CA ILE A 187 15.80 -20.93 13.29
C ILE A 187 14.96 -22.03 13.95
N GLU A 188 14.50 -22.99 13.16
CA GLU A 188 13.81 -24.18 13.66
C GLU A 188 14.78 -25.11 14.40
N ASP A 189 14.28 -25.87 15.38
CA ASP A 189 15.08 -26.84 16.13
C ASP A 189 15.76 -27.84 15.18
N GLY A 190 17.08 -27.99 15.32
CA GLY A 190 17.89 -28.89 14.47
C GLY A 190 18.34 -28.28 13.14
N SER A 191 17.97 -27.04 12.83
CA SER A 191 18.48 -26.33 11.64
C SER A 191 19.88 -25.74 11.90
N ASP A 192 20.71 -25.71 10.86
CA ASP A 192 22.02 -25.05 10.88
C ASP A 192 21.92 -23.60 10.40
N PHE A 193 22.30 -22.65 11.26
CA PHE A 193 22.22 -21.22 10.95
C PHE A 193 23.01 -20.85 9.69
N LYS A 194 24.19 -21.44 9.48
CA LYS A 194 25.04 -21.07 8.35
C LYS A 194 24.38 -21.45 7.03
N THR A 195 23.82 -22.65 6.95
CA THR A 195 23.06 -23.15 5.79
C THR A 195 21.85 -22.26 5.51
N VAL A 196 21.06 -21.92 6.54
CA VAL A 196 19.89 -21.04 6.39
C VAL A 196 20.32 -19.63 5.95
N SER A 197 21.39 -19.08 6.52
CA SER A 197 21.91 -17.76 6.12
C SER A 197 22.40 -17.73 4.68
N GLU A 198 23.05 -18.79 4.20
CA GLU A 198 23.50 -18.90 2.80
C GLU A 198 22.31 -19.03 1.86
N ALA A 199 21.28 -19.80 2.22
CA ALA A 199 20.04 -19.90 1.46
C ALA A 199 19.34 -18.54 1.32
N ILE A 200 19.25 -17.75 2.41
CA ILE A 200 18.69 -16.40 2.39
C ILE A 200 19.46 -15.49 1.42
N LYS A 201 20.79 -15.48 1.50
CA LYS A 201 21.62 -14.60 0.67
C LYS A 201 21.59 -14.97 -0.82
N ASN A 202 21.32 -16.23 -1.14
CA ASN A 202 21.24 -16.72 -2.51
C ASN A 202 19.82 -16.70 -3.10
N ASP A 203 18.80 -16.34 -2.33
CA ASP A 203 17.44 -16.17 -2.81
C ASP A 203 17.36 -14.95 -3.74
N ASP A 204 16.52 -15.03 -4.78
CA ASP A 204 16.34 -13.98 -5.79
C ASP A 204 15.96 -12.62 -5.17
N TYR A 205 15.34 -12.59 -3.98
CA TYR A 205 15.02 -11.35 -3.26
C TYR A 205 16.24 -10.66 -2.63
N PHE A 206 17.38 -11.33 -2.48
CA PHE A 206 18.52 -10.85 -1.70
C PHE A 206 19.86 -10.89 -2.43
N ILE A 207 20.02 -11.77 -3.43
CA ILE A 207 21.30 -12.00 -4.12
C ILE A 207 21.87 -10.76 -4.81
N HIS A 208 21.02 -9.77 -5.11
CA HIS A 208 21.41 -8.51 -5.74
C HIS A 208 21.71 -7.38 -4.75
N ASP A 209 21.39 -7.57 -3.46
CA ASP A 209 21.54 -6.55 -2.42
C ASP A 209 22.60 -6.97 -1.39
N GLU A 210 23.29 -5.97 -0.79
CA GLU A 210 24.13 -6.24 0.37
C GLU A 210 23.27 -6.78 1.52
N THR A 211 23.45 -8.06 1.88
CA THR A 211 22.57 -8.76 2.83
C THR A 211 23.35 -9.30 4.03
N HIS A 212 22.91 -8.89 5.23
CA HIS A 212 23.42 -9.40 6.51
C HIS A 212 22.33 -10.18 7.23
N VAL A 213 22.67 -11.36 7.75
CA VAL A 213 21.72 -12.26 8.44
C VAL A 213 22.18 -12.44 9.89
N PHE A 214 21.26 -12.26 10.82
CA PHE A 214 21.48 -12.36 12.26
C PHE A 214 20.51 -13.38 12.86
N GLN A 215 21.03 -14.32 13.64
CA GLN A 215 20.20 -15.14 14.51
C GLN A 215 19.84 -14.36 15.77
N VAL A 216 18.56 -14.39 16.17
CA VAL A 216 18.06 -13.71 17.36
C VAL A 216 17.13 -14.62 18.15
N ASP A 217 17.00 -14.38 19.45
CA ASP A 217 16.15 -15.20 20.34
C ASP A 217 14.66 -14.93 20.12
N ASN A 218 14.29 -13.70 19.76
CA ASN A 218 12.90 -13.28 19.59
C ASN A 218 12.79 -12.20 18.52
N VAL A 219 12.32 -12.58 17.33
CA VAL A 219 12.08 -11.65 16.22
C VAL A 219 10.95 -10.67 16.55
N GLU A 220 9.95 -11.06 17.35
CA GLU A 220 8.81 -10.19 17.70
C GLU A 220 9.26 -8.94 18.45
N ALA A 221 10.25 -9.07 19.32
CA ALA A 221 10.80 -7.96 20.10
C ALA A 221 11.47 -6.87 19.24
N LEU A 222 11.81 -7.19 17.98
CA LEU A 222 12.46 -6.27 17.05
C LEU A 222 11.47 -5.63 16.06
N LYS A 223 10.20 -6.03 16.07
CA LYS A 223 9.24 -5.52 15.09
C LYS A 223 8.89 -4.08 15.38
N ASP A 224 9.23 -3.22 14.43
CA ASP A 224 8.73 -1.87 14.30
C ASP A 224 8.03 -1.71 12.95
N MET A 225 6.87 -1.04 12.95
CA MET A 225 6.14 -0.71 11.72
C MET A 225 6.59 0.65 11.16
N GLY A 226 7.58 1.28 11.79
CA GLY A 226 8.33 2.40 11.26
C GLY A 226 8.89 2.11 9.87
N HIS A 227 8.70 3.07 8.98
CA HIS A 227 9.27 3.07 7.64
C HIS A 227 9.46 4.51 7.18
N GLY A 228 10.15 4.67 6.06
CA GLY A 228 10.28 5.97 5.45
C GLY A 228 10.72 5.91 4.00
N VAL A 229 10.82 7.09 3.42
CA VAL A 229 11.41 7.32 2.11
C VAL A 229 12.23 8.60 2.15
N LEU A 230 13.35 8.60 1.44
CA LEU A 230 14.06 9.79 1.01
C LEU A 230 14.12 9.77 -0.52
N MET A 231 13.30 10.62 -1.14
CA MET A 231 13.28 10.81 -2.58
C MET A 231 13.99 12.11 -2.93
N GLU A 232 14.95 12.03 -3.85
CA GLU A 232 15.79 13.15 -4.24
C GLU A 232 15.87 13.23 -5.75
N ARG A 233 15.65 14.42 -6.31
CA ARG A 233 15.84 14.69 -7.74
C ARG A 233 16.86 15.79 -7.94
N LYS A 234 17.84 15.53 -8.81
CA LYS A 234 18.72 16.55 -9.38
C LYS A 234 18.47 16.66 -10.88
N GLY A 235 18.09 17.84 -11.35
CA GLY A 235 17.72 18.04 -12.74
C GLY A 235 17.83 19.46 -13.27
N VAL A 236 17.11 19.69 -14.36
CA VAL A 236 17.10 20.92 -15.18
C VAL A 236 15.66 21.34 -15.45
N SER A 237 15.35 22.61 -15.17
CA SER A 237 14.10 23.25 -15.63
C SER A 237 14.39 24.07 -16.88
N GLY A 238 13.80 23.70 -18.01
CA GLY A 238 14.16 24.26 -19.33
C GLY A 238 15.62 23.96 -19.67
N ASN A 239 16.46 25.01 -19.59
CA ASN A 239 17.92 24.91 -19.79
C ASN A 239 18.73 25.18 -18.51
N THR A 240 18.08 25.58 -17.42
CA THR A 240 18.75 25.98 -16.18
C THR A 240 19.04 24.76 -15.31
N GLN A 241 20.33 24.45 -15.17
CA GLN A 241 20.84 23.31 -14.40
C GLN A 241 20.62 23.48 -12.89
N ASN A 242 20.91 22.42 -12.13
CA ASN A 242 20.98 22.40 -10.66
C ASN A 242 19.65 22.65 -9.93
N GLN A 243 18.56 22.10 -10.46
CA GLN A 243 17.30 22.00 -9.70
C GLN A 243 17.40 20.81 -8.75
N LEU A 244 17.25 21.06 -7.46
CA LEU A 244 17.38 20.07 -6.40
C LEU A 244 16.06 19.97 -5.64
N PHE A 245 15.43 18.81 -5.69
CA PHE A 245 14.20 18.52 -4.96
C PHE A 245 14.43 17.39 -3.97
N LYS A 246 13.79 17.48 -2.81
CA LYS A 246 13.85 16.46 -1.76
C LYS A 246 12.48 16.28 -1.13
N PHE A 247 12.10 15.03 -0.92
CA PHE A 247 10.91 14.61 -0.19
C PHE A 247 11.30 13.52 0.81
N ASP A 248 10.90 13.67 2.06
CA ASP A 248 11.31 12.82 3.19
C ASP A 248 10.09 12.47 4.03
N MET A 249 9.89 11.18 4.30
CA MET A 249 8.85 10.68 5.21
C MET A 249 9.45 9.75 6.25
N ARG A 250 8.97 9.89 7.48
CA ARG A 250 9.18 8.94 8.59
C ARG A 250 7.83 8.65 9.22
N ILE A 251 7.34 7.44 9.01
CA ILE A 251 5.92 7.11 9.16
C ILE A 251 5.73 5.71 9.74
N ASN A 252 4.52 5.41 10.20
CA ASN A 252 4.07 4.04 10.40
C ASN A 252 3.48 3.54 9.07
N ASN A 253 4.06 2.48 8.52
CA ASN A 253 3.78 1.98 7.17
C ASN A 253 2.29 1.62 6.93
N PRO A 254 1.71 0.64 7.65
CA PRO A 254 0.32 0.26 7.41
C PRO A 254 -0.67 1.38 7.77
N ALA A 255 -0.34 2.26 8.74
CA ALA A 255 -1.18 3.41 9.07
C ALA A 255 -1.25 4.43 7.92
N LEU A 256 -0.10 4.81 7.34
CA LEU A 256 -0.09 5.73 6.21
C LEU A 256 -0.75 5.10 4.98
N THR A 257 -0.48 3.83 4.70
CA THR A 257 -1.14 3.09 3.61
C THR A 257 -2.66 3.17 3.73
N ALA A 258 -3.20 2.91 4.92
CA ALA A 258 -4.63 3.01 5.19
C ALA A 258 -5.16 4.45 4.98
N GLN A 259 -4.42 5.45 5.44
CA GLN A 259 -4.82 6.85 5.26
C GLN A 259 -4.88 7.26 3.78
N VAL A 260 -3.93 6.80 2.96
CA VAL A 260 -3.94 7.07 1.52
C VAL A 260 -5.09 6.33 0.84
N LEU A 261 -5.35 5.07 1.20
CA LEU A 261 -6.50 4.31 0.70
C LEU A 261 -7.82 5.04 0.97
N VAL A 262 -8.01 5.59 2.17
CA VAL A 262 -9.22 6.35 2.52
C VAL A 262 -9.33 7.63 1.68
N GLY A 263 -8.21 8.32 1.43
CA GLY A 263 -8.18 9.44 0.50
C GLY A 263 -8.56 9.03 -0.92
N ALA A 264 -7.98 7.94 -1.43
CA ALA A 264 -8.31 7.38 -2.73
C ALA A 264 -9.80 7.02 -2.82
N ALA A 265 -10.39 6.45 -1.76
CA ALA A 265 -11.81 6.12 -1.76
C ALA A 265 -12.70 7.36 -1.92
N ARG A 266 -12.34 8.50 -1.30
CA ARG A 266 -13.02 9.78 -1.55
C ARG A 266 -12.89 10.22 -3.00
N ALA A 267 -11.70 10.11 -3.57
CA ALA A 267 -11.46 10.49 -4.95
C ALA A 267 -12.23 9.60 -5.94
N ALA A 268 -12.36 8.29 -5.66
CA ALA A 268 -13.11 7.36 -6.49
C ALA A 268 -14.59 7.79 -6.64
N MET A 269 -15.18 8.40 -5.61
CA MET A 269 -16.54 8.94 -5.67
C MET A 269 -16.70 10.17 -6.57
N LYS A 270 -15.59 10.80 -6.98
CA LYS A 270 -15.55 12.03 -7.79
C LYS A 270 -15.16 11.75 -9.24
N GLN A 271 -14.63 10.57 -9.54
CA GLN A 271 -14.17 10.22 -10.89
C GLN A 271 -15.30 9.68 -11.77
N LYS A 272 -15.05 9.70 -13.08
CA LYS A 272 -15.87 8.96 -14.05
C LYS A 272 -15.52 7.46 -14.01
N PRO A 273 -16.40 6.57 -14.52
CA PRO A 273 -16.09 5.15 -14.59
C PRO A 273 -14.76 4.86 -15.29
N GLY A 274 -14.00 3.92 -14.75
CA GLY A 274 -12.66 3.58 -15.23
C GLY A 274 -11.72 3.16 -14.10
N ALA A 275 -10.49 2.81 -14.46
CA ALA A 275 -9.44 2.54 -13.47
C ALA A 275 -8.30 3.55 -13.56
N TYR A 276 -7.78 3.96 -12.40
CA TYR A 276 -6.82 5.04 -12.25
C TYR A 276 -5.72 4.65 -11.27
N THR A 277 -4.51 5.08 -11.55
CA THR A 277 -3.42 5.20 -10.57
C THR A 277 -3.48 6.59 -9.92
N MET A 278 -2.80 6.79 -8.78
CA MET A 278 -2.84 8.08 -8.08
C MET A 278 -2.29 9.27 -8.88
N ILE A 279 -1.41 9.05 -9.87
CA ILE A 279 -0.89 10.14 -10.72
C ILE A 279 -1.96 10.71 -11.66
N GLU A 280 -3.06 9.98 -11.86
CA GLU A 280 -4.19 10.37 -12.69
C GLU A 280 -5.29 11.09 -11.88
N ILE A 281 -5.10 11.23 -10.57
CA ILE A 281 -6.08 11.78 -9.62
C ILE A 281 -5.61 13.17 -9.16
N PRO A 282 -6.45 14.22 -9.30
CA PRO A 282 -6.18 15.50 -8.65
C PRO A 282 -6.05 15.33 -7.13
N VAL A 283 -4.94 15.77 -6.53
CA VAL A 283 -4.68 15.55 -5.09
C VAL A 283 -5.75 16.14 -4.16
N VAL A 284 -6.46 17.17 -4.61
CA VAL A 284 -7.59 17.76 -3.86
C VAL A 284 -8.78 16.79 -3.74
N ASP A 285 -8.91 15.84 -4.66
CA ASP A 285 -10.00 14.85 -4.62
C ASP A 285 -9.85 13.87 -3.46
N LEU A 286 -8.63 13.70 -2.93
CA LEU A 286 -8.32 12.87 -1.76
C LEU A 286 -8.88 13.47 -0.45
N LEU A 287 -9.21 14.76 -0.44
CA LEU A 287 -9.65 15.49 0.74
C LEU A 287 -11.18 15.47 0.89
N PRO A 288 -11.69 15.45 2.13
CA PRO A 288 -13.13 15.48 2.40
C PRO A 288 -13.72 16.86 2.15
N GLY A 289 -15.03 16.92 1.90
CA GLY A 289 -15.75 18.19 1.73
C GLY A 289 -15.49 18.89 0.40
N ASP A 290 -15.79 20.19 0.38
CA ASP A 290 -15.83 21.00 -0.85
C ASP A 290 -14.43 21.48 -1.26
N LYS A 291 -14.14 21.39 -2.56
CA LYS A 291 -12.86 21.75 -3.16
C LYS A 291 -12.46 23.21 -2.88
N GLU A 292 -13.41 24.12 -2.89
CA GLU A 292 -13.21 25.56 -2.69
C GLU A 292 -12.64 25.88 -1.30
N GLN A 293 -12.98 25.09 -0.29
CA GLN A 293 -12.42 25.25 1.06
C GLN A 293 -10.92 24.92 1.09
N TRP A 294 -10.52 23.90 0.34
CA TRP A 294 -9.11 23.50 0.21
C TRP A 294 -8.31 24.47 -0.63
N ILE A 295 -8.88 24.99 -1.73
CA ILE A 295 -8.25 26.04 -2.52
C ILE A 295 -7.97 27.25 -1.62
N LYS A 296 -8.97 27.74 -0.88
CA LYS A 296 -8.81 28.88 0.05
C LYS A 296 -7.73 28.64 1.12
N LYS A 297 -7.52 27.39 1.53
CA LYS A 297 -6.60 27.04 2.63
C LYS A 297 -5.17 26.75 2.16
N LEU A 298 -4.99 26.16 0.98
CA LEU A 298 -3.74 25.57 0.52
C LEU A 298 -3.09 26.30 -0.66
N VAL A 299 -3.79 27.24 -1.29
CA VAL A 299 -3.32 28.10 -2.40
C VAL A 299 -3.41 29.56 -1.98
#